data_AF-A0A8H8MKC1-F1
#
_entry.id   AF-A0A8H8MKC1-F1
#
_cell.length_a   1.000
_cell.length_b   1.000
_cell.length_c   1.000
_cell.angle_alpha   90.00
_cell.angle_beta   90.00
_cell.angle_gamma   90.00
#
_symmetry.space_group_name_H-M   'P 1'
#
loop_
_entity.id
_entity.type
_entity.pdbx_description
1 polymer ?
#
loop_
_entity_poly.entity_id
_entity_poly.type
_entity_poly.pdbx_seq_one_letter_code
_entity_poly.pdbx_strand_id
1 'polypeptide(L)'
;MADSGGHKLKSSHFIAFPLYTNQDLREVIGEFQRELLNDRTQISGLDQSIIVDPWRLHITIGVIGLEEQENDEAIKGAHTLECAITLLEALKPKILECLAAGPLEVAFDKLDITQTEMGPQGERLAHVLFVGPSQVQPDNPLRLVMDLVYNEFKSQGYITERRSSKACDSLVNAI
;
A
#
# COMPACT_ATOMS: atom_id res chain seq x y z
N MET A 1 27.49 -19.50 21.02
CA MET A 1 26.32 -18.59 21.01
C MET A 1 25.75 -18.68 19.62
N ALA A 2 24.67 -19.44 19.46
CA ALA A 2 24.05 -19.65 18.15
C ALA A 2 23.23 -18.40 17.80
N ASP A 3 23.50 -17.85 16.63
CA ASP A 3 22.73 -16.80 15.99
C ASP A 3 21.32 -17.34 15.73
N SER A 4 20.34 -16.89 16.53
CA SER A 4 18.92 -17.15 16.30
C SER A 4 18.49 -16.30 15.10
N GLY A 5 18.79 -16.79 13.90
CA GLY A 5 18.34 -16.24 12.63
C GLY A 5 16.81 -16.19 12.61
N GLY A 6 16.25 -15.07 13.04
CA GLY A 6 14.81 -14.84 13.02
C GLY A 6 14.31 -15.00 11.58
N HIS A 7 13.40 -15.94 11.37
CA HIS A 7 12.79 -16.18 10.08
C HIS A 7 12.00 -14.92 9.70
N LYS A 8 12.58 -14.07 8.86
CA LYS A 8 11.89 -12.85 8.40
C LYS A 8 10.81 -13.29 7.41
N LEU A 9 9.54 -13.08 7.77
CA LEU A 9 8.43 -13.38 6.88
C LEU A 9 8.61 -12.67 5.55
N LYS A 10 8.51 -13.43 4.46
CA LYS A 10 8.54 -12.88 3.12
C LYS A 10 7.24 -12.12 2.89
N SER A 11 7.35 -10.84 2.55
CA SER A 11 6.22 -10.03 2.10
C SER A 11 5.49 -10.73 0.95
N SER A 12 4.20 -11.01 1.14
CA SER A 12 3.37 -11.73 0.17
C SER A 12 2.05 -11.03 -0.11
N HIS A 13 1.56 -10.24 0.84
CA HIS A 13 0.28 -9.53 0.75
C HIS A 13 0.47 -8.07 1.15
N PHE A 14 -0.58 -7.27 0.94
CA PHE A 14 -0.61 -5.90 1.42
C PHE A 14 -2.04 -5.53 1.84
N ILE A 15 -2.12 -4.55 2.73
CA ILE A 15 -3.38 -3.92 3.13
C ILE A 15 -3.50 -2.63 2.34
N ALA A 16 -4.68 -2.36 1.80
CA ALA A 16 -4.91 -1.18 0.99
C ALA A 16 -6.27 -0.55 1.24
N PHE A 17 -6.32 0.76 1.02
CA PHE A 17 -7.55 1.51 0.86
C PHE A 17 -7.89 1.58 -0.64
N PRO A 18 -8.97 0.92 -1.11
CA PRO A 18 -9.32 0.92 -2.52
C PRO A 18 -9.84 2.29 -2.97
N LEU A 19 -9.39 2.76 -4.14
CA LEU A 19 -9.85 4.02 -4.74
C LEU A 19 -10.77 3.82 -5.95
N TYR A 20 -10.98 2.58 -6.37
CA TYR A 20 -11.76 2.26 -7.57
C TYR A 20 -13.23 2.70 -7.49
N THR A 21 -13.76 2.97 -6.31
CA THR A 21 -15.12 3.45 -6.11
C THR A 21 -15.30 4.91 -6.54
N ASN A 22 -14.21 5.68 -6.65
CA ASN A 22 -14.26 7.07 -7.13
C ASN A 22 -14.19 7.09 -8.66
N GLN A 23 -15.33 7.32 -9.31
CA GLN A 23 -15.43 7.33 -10.78
C GLN A 23 -14.62 8.47 -11.42
N ASP A 24 -14.74 9.69 -10.90
CA ASP A 24 -14.06 10.87 -11.44
C ASP A 24 -12.53 10.68 -11.44
N LEU A 25 -11.98 10.16 -10.34
CA LEU A 25 -10.55 9.85 -10.26
C LEU A 25 -10.14 8.80 -11.31
N ARG A 26 -10.95 7.75 -11.50
CA ARG A 26 -10.67 6.72 -12.51
C ARG A 26 -10.70 7.26 -13.93
N GLU A 27 -11.65 8.14 -14.23
CA GLU A 27 -11.77 8.77 -15.55
C GLU A 27 -10.58 9.68 -15.84
N VAL A 28 -10.21 10.54 -14.88
CA VAL A 28 -9.06 11.46 -15.01
C VAL A 28 -7.74 10.68 -15.18
N ILE A 29 -7.49 9.67 -14.35
CA ILE A 29 -6.27 8.86 -14.48
C ILE A 29 -6.27 8.06 -15.78
N GLY A 30 -7.41 7.50 -16.18
CA GLY A 30 -7.54 6.74 -17.42
C GLY A 30 -7.40 7.61 -18.69
N GLU A 31 -7.80 8.87 -18.64
CA GLU A 31 -7.54 9.85 -19.71
C GLU A 31 -6.04 10.19 -19.76
N PHE A 32 -5.45 10.56 -18.63
CA PHE A 32 -4.01 10.83 -18.53
C PHE A 32 -3.14 9.68 -19.06
N GLN A 33 -3.41 8.44 -18.65
CA GLN A 33 -2.67 7.26 -19.12
C GLN A 33 -2.81 7.04 -20.64
N ARG A 34 -4.01 7.30 -21.18
CA ARG A 34 -4.28 7.14 -22.62
C ARG A 34 -3.58 8.20 -23.44
N GLU A 35 -3.54 9.44 -22.96
CA GLU A 35 -2.76 10.51 -23.58
C GLU A 35 -1.27 10.19 -23.55
N LEU A 36 -0.76 9.72 -22.41
CA LEU A 36 0.64 9.35 -22.24
C LEU A 36 1.07 8.22 -23.19
N LEU A 37 0.22 7.21 -23.39
CA LEU A 37 0.49 6.10 -24.32
C LEU A 37 0.34 6.48 -25.80
N ASN A 38 -0.49 7.48 -26.12
CA ASN A 38 -0.69 7.97 -27.49
C ASN A 38 0.31 9.04 -27.90
N ASP A 39 1.12 9.55 -26.97
CA ASP A 39 2.13 10.56 -27.26
C ASP A 39 3.15 10.03 -28.28
N ARG A 40 3.42 10.84 -29.31
CA ARG A 40 4.34 10.54 -30.40
C ARG A 40 5.79 10.74 -30.01
N THR A 41 6.06 11.40 -28.89
CA THR A 41 7.37 11.47 -28.25
C THR A 41 7.65 10.17 -27.53
N GLN A 42 7.76 9.06 -28.26
CA GLN A 42 7.91 7.70 -27.73
C GLN A 42 8.91 7.68 -26.55
N ILE A 43 8.38 7.61 -25.33
CA ILE A 43 9.18 7.41 -24.13
C ILE A 43 9.65 5.96 -24.21
N SER A 44 10.95 5.75 -24.44
CA SER A 44 11.49 4.41 -24.58
C SER A 44 11.20 3.58 -23.32
N GLY A 45 10.60 2.41 -23.50
CA GLY A 45 10.22 1.51 -22.40
C GLY A 45 8.85 1.80 -21.78
N LEU A 46 8.15 2.85 -22.21
CA LEU A 46 6.76 3.08 -21.82
C LEU A 46 5.84 2.22 -22.69
N ASP A 47 5.19 1.24 -22.06
CA ASP A 47 4.28 0.30 -22.70
C ASP A 47 3.05 0.05 -21.81
N GLN A 48 1.94 -0.40 -22.40
CA GLN A 48 0.72 -0.72 -21.67
C GLN A 48 0.94 -1.72 -20.52
N SER A 49 1.93 -2.62 -20.64
CA SER A 49 2.24 -3.64 -19.62
C SER A 49 2.79 -3.07 -18.31
N ILE A 50 3.32 -1.85 -18.30
CA ILE A 50 3.76 -1.18 -17.08
C ILE A 50 2.70 -0.23 -16.50
N ILE A 51 1.67 0.10 -17.27
CA ILE A 51 0.58 0.96 -16.80
C ILE A 51 -0.38 0.18 -15.90
N VAL A 52 -0.67 0.74 -14.72
CA VAL A 52 -1.65 0.16 -13.80
C VAL A 52 -3.06 0.53 -14.23
N ASP A 53 -3.93 -0.47 -14.36
CA ASP A 53 -5.35 -0.28 -14.65
C ASP A 53 -6.01 0.68 -13.63
N PRO A 54 -6.75 1.72 -14.05
CA PRO A 54 -7.49 2.62 -13.15
C PRO A 54 -8.45 1.91 -12.17
N TRP A 55 -8.90 0.69 -12.46
CA TRP A 55 -9.70 -0.11 -11.54
C TRP A 55 -8.88 -0.72 -10.40
N ARG A 56 -7.56 -0.72 -10.51
CA ARG A 56 -6.61 -1.24 -9.52
C ARG A 56 -5.99 -0.11 -8.68
N LEU A 57 -6.44 1.13 -8.82
CA LEU A 57 -5.98 2.25 -8.00
C LEU A 57 -6.33 2.00 -6.53
N HIS A 58 -5.33 2.13 -5.69
CA HIS A 58 -5.44 1.94 -4.26
C HIS A 58 -4.34 2.73 -3.57
N ILE A 59 -4.52 2.96 -2.27
CA ILE A 59 -3.48 3.44 -1.38
C ILE A 59 -2.97 2.25 -0.58
N THR A 60 -1.70 1.91 -0.71
CA THR A 60 -1.09 0.88 0.13
C THR A 60 -0.92 1.40 1.56
N ILE A 61 -1.50 0.71 2.53
CA ILE A 61 -1.37 1.01 3.97
C ILE A 61 -0.11 0.34 4.51
N GLY A 62 0.13 -0.92 4.15
CA GLY A 62 1.31 -1.66 4.57
C GLY A 62 1.43 -3.01 3.87
N VAL A 63 2.67 -3.41 3.58
CA VAL A 63 2.99 -4.73 3.04
C VAL A 63 3.18 -5.70 4.21
N ILE A 64 2.51 -6.85 4.16
CA ILE A 64 2.52 -7.86 5.21
C ILE A 64 3.17 -9.16 4.73
N GLY A 65 3.87 -9.83 5.64
CA GLY A 65 4.31 -11.21 5.46
C GLY A 65 3.29 -12.16 6.07
N LEU A 66 2.92 -13.20 5.33
CA LEU A 66 2.06 -14.27 5.80
C LEU A 66 2.78 -15.62 5.69
N GLU A 67 2.50 -16.52 6.63
CA GLU A 67 2.96 -17.90 6.59
C GLU A 67 2.01 -18.76 5.75
N GLU A 68 2.56 -19.63 4.91
CA GLU A 68 1.78 -20.64 4.20
C GLU A 68 1.33 -21.71 5.20
N GLN A 69 0.08 -22.13 5.08
CA GLN A 69 -0.52 -23.15 5.93
C GLN A 69 -0.04 -24.54 5.47
N GLU A 70 1.26 -24.81 5.53
CA GLU A 70 1.79 -26.15 5.25
C GLU A 70 1.57 -27.05 6.47
N ASN A 71 0.95 -28.21 6.22
CA ASN A 71 0.70 -29.27 7.19
C ASN A 71 2.01 -29.68 7.91
N ASP A 72 2.20 -29.23 9.14
CA ASP A 72 2.34 -30.09 10.32
C ASP A 72 2.86 -29.27 11.50
N GLU A 73 2.22 -29.48 12.64
CA GLU A 73 2.46 -28.84 13.94
C GLU A 73 2.12 -27.34 14.01
N ALA A 74 0.93 -27.07 14.53
CA ALA A 74 0.45 -25.76 14.92
C ALA A 74 1.43 -25.07 15.89
N ILE A 75 2.38 -24.33 15.33
CA ILE A 75 3.05 -23.25 16.04
C ILE A 75 1.95 -22.24 16.36
N LYS A 76 1.52 -22.23 17.62
CA LYS A 76 0.62 -21.22 18.17
C LYS A 76 1.29 -19.85 17.98
N GLY A 77 0.88 -19.14 16.92
CA GLY A 77 1.41 -17.82 16.58
C GLY A 77 1.51 -17.51 15.08
N ALA A 78 0.98 -18.35 14.20
CA ALA A 78 1.17 -18.18 12.76
C ALA A 78 0.49 -16.91 12.22
N HIS A 79 1.28 -16.05 11.57
CA HIS A 79 0.81 -14.90 10.78
C HIS A 79 0.09 -15.39 9.52
N THR A 80 -1.04 -16.06 9.66
CA THR A 80 -1.83 -16.59 8.54
C THR A 80 -2.77 -15.53 7.97
N LEU A 81 -3.32 -15.81 6.79
CA LEU A 81 -4.36 -14.97 6.18
C LEU A 81 -5.61 -14.88 7.06
N GLU A 82 -6.03 -15.97 7.69
CA GLU A 82 -7.20 -16.01 8.56
C GLU A 82 -7.01 -15.13 9.81
N CYS A 83 -5.82 -15.19 10.43
CA CYS A 83 -5.49 -14.33 11.56
C CYS A 83 -5.41 -12.85 11.16
N ALA A 84 -4.88 -12.54 9.97
CA ALA A 84 -4.85 -11.18 9.43
C ALA A 84 -6.26 -10.63 9.18
N ILE A 85 -7.17 -11.43 8.61
CA ILE A 85 -8.58 -11.05 8.39
C ILE A 85 -9.27 -10.80 9.74
N THR A 86 -9.08 -11.71 10.71
CA THR A 86 -9.67 -11.58 12.06
C THR A 86 -9.20 -10.29 12.74
N LEU A 87 -7.92 -9.93 12.60
CA LEU A 87 -7.40 -8.67 13.11
C LEU A 87 -8.07 -7.45 12.46
N LEU A 88 -8.22 -7.47 11.13
CA LEU A 88 -8.86 -6.39 10.40
C LEU A 88 -10.35 -6.24 10.79
N GLU A 89 -11.07 -7.34 10.98
CA GLU A 89 -12.45 -7.36 11.45
C GLU A 89 -12.56 -6.80 12.88
N ALA A 90 -11.63 -7.14 13.77
CA ALA A 90 -11.58 -6.62 15.13
C ALA A 90 -11.31 -5.10 15.17
N LEU A 91 -10.60 -4.56 14.18
CA LEU A 91 -10.35 -3.12 14.04
C LEU A 91 -11.55 -2.34 13.50
N LYS A 92 -12.51 -3.00 12.86
CA LYS A 92 -13.67 -2.35 12.20
C LYS A 92 -14.40 -1.32 13.07
N PRO A 93 -14.71 -1.57 14.36
CA PRO A 93 -15.38 -0.58 15.20
C PRO A 93 -14.57 0.71 15.37
N LYS A 94 -13.24 0.58 15.59
CA LYS A 94 -12.33 1.72 15.74
C LYS A 94 -12.15 2.47 14.42
N ILE A 95 -12.11 1.76 13.29
CA ILE A 95 -12.06 2.36 11.95
C ILE A 95 -13.31 3.23 11.74
N LEU A 96 -14.50 2.71 12.08
CA LEU A 96 -15.75 3.47 11.95
C LEU A 96 -15.79 4.70 12.87
N GLU A 97 -15.20 4.62 14.06
CA GLU A 97 -15.03 5.77 14.96
C GLU A 97 -14.12 6.85 14.35
N CYS A 98 -12.97 6.47 13.78
CA CYS A 98 -12.10 7.41 13.06
C CYS A 98 -12.81 8.08 11.88
N LEU A 99 -13.58 7.31 11.11
CA LEU A 99 -14.32 7.81 9.95
C LEU A 99 -15.48 8.73 10.36
N ALA A 100 -16.01 8.60 11.57
CA ALA A 100 -17.06 9.49 12.08
C ALA A 100 -16.54 10.89 12.45
N ALA A 101 -15.22 11.09 12.49
CA ALA A 101 -14.62 12.37 12.89
C ALA A 101 -14.80 13.49 11.84
N GLY A 102 -15.11 13.15 10.58
CA GLY A 102 -15.30 14.16 9.54
C GLY A 102 -15.40 13.59 8.11
N PRO A 103 -15.49 14.46 7.10
CA PRO A 103 -15.50 14.03 5.70
C PRO A 103 -14.17 13.37 5.31
N LEU A 104 -14.25 12.30 4.53
CA LEU A 104 -13.10 11.58 3.98
C LEU A 104 -12.63 12.25 2.68
N GLU A 105 -12.11 13.47 2.80
CA GLU A 105 -11.64 14.26 1.66
C GLU A 105 -10.12 14.39 1.69
N VAL A 106 -9.47 14.00 0.59
CA VAL A 106 -8.03 14.13 0.39
C VAL A 106 -7.79 14.54 -1.05
N ALA A 107 -7.09 15.67 -1.24
CA ALA A 107 -6.74 16.16 -2.57
C ALA A 107 -5.58 15.34 -3.15
N PHE A 108 -5.67 14.99 -4.42
CA PHE A 108 -4.60 14.36 -5.18
C PHE A 108 -3.94 15.44 -6.05
N ASP A 109 -2.99 16.16 -5.46
CA ASP A 109 -2.38 17.36 -6.03
C ASP A 109 -0.87 17.20 -6.31
N LYS A 110 -0.33 16.00 -6.09
CA LYS A 110 1.07 15.68 -6.32
C LYS A 110 1.21 14.51 -7.30
N LEU A 111 1.99 14.74 -8.36
CA LEU A 111 2.53 13.72 -9.26
C LEU A 111 4.05 13.66 -9.05
N ASP A 112 4.60 12.51 -8.71
CA ASP A 112 6.03 12.37 -8.40
C ASP A 112 6.53 10.94 -8.66
N ILE A 113 7.84 10.75 -8.63
CA ILE A 113 8.48 9.46 -8.90
C ILE A 113 9.10 8.94 -7.60
N THR A 114 8.80 7.70 -7.26
CA THR A 114 9.45 7.02 -6.15
C THR A 114 10.92 6.80 -6.49
N GLN A 115 11.81 7.49 -5.77
CA GLN A 115 13.24 7.27 -5.89
C GLN A 115 13.60 5.96 -5.19
N THR A 116 14.25 5.05 -5.90
CA THR A 116 14.48 3.71 -5.37
C THR A 116 15.73 3.61 -4.53
N GLU A 117 15.56 2.92 -3.40
CA GLU A 117 16.64 2.40 -2.59
C GLU A 117 17.14 1.06 -3.17
N MET A 118 18.34 0.65 -2.76
CA MET A 118 18.84 -0.69 -3.06
C MET A 118 17.96 -1.72 -2.32
N GLY A 119 17.48 -2.72 -3.05
CA GLY A 119 16.75 -3.83 -2.51
C GLY A 119 17.62 -4.69 -1.57
N PRO A 120 17.00 -5.62 -0.82
CA PRO A 120 17.69 -6.44 0.17
C PRO A 120 18.83 -7.30 -0.40
N GLN A 121 18.82 -7.55 -1.72
CA GLN A 121 19.82 -8.35 -2.42
C GLN A 121 20.77 -7.47 -3.27
N GLY A 122 20.74 -6.15 -3.07
CA GLY A 122 21.56 -5.21 -3.83
C GLY A 122 21.03 -4.92 -5.23
N GLU A 123 19.79 -5.30 -5.53
CA GLU A 123 19.10 -4.96 -6.77
C GLU A 123 18.56 -3.53 -6.74
N ARG A 124 18.58 -2.82 -7.87
CA ARG A 124 17.93 -1.50 -7.96
C ARG A 124 16.45 -1.71 -8.23
N LEU A 125 15.59 -1.25 -7.31
CA LEU A 125 14.15 -1.32 -7.53
C LEU A 125 13.73 -0.37 -8.67
N ALA A 126 12.60 -0.66 -9.32
CA ALA A 126 12.04 0.17 -10.38
C ALA A 126 11.48 1.49 -9.83
N HIS A 127 11.72 2.57 -10.55
CA HIS A 127 11.05 3.84 -10.30
C HIS A 127 9.57 3.72 -10.62
N VAL A 128 8.71 4.22 -9.73
CA VAL A 128 7.25 4.15 -9.89
C VAL A 128 6.70 5.56 -9.91
N LEU A 129 5.94 5.90 -10.94
CA LEU A 129 5.22 7.17 -11.01
C LEU A 129 3.96 7.05 -10.16
N PHE A 130 3.76 7.98 -9.23
CA PHE A 130 2.59 7.97 -8.37
C PHE A 130 1.87 9.32 -8.35
N VAL A 131 0.56 9.24 -8.12
CA VAL A 131 -0.27 10.40 -7.77
C VAL A 131 -0.71 10.26 -6.31
N GLY A 132 -0.68 11.35 -5.56
CA GLY A 132 -1.13 11.35 -4.18
C GLY A 132 -1.32 12.77 -3.63
N PRO A 133 -1.68 12.87 -2.35
CA PRO A 133 -1.68 14.14 -1.65
C PRO A 133 -0.25 14.63 -1.39
N SER A 134 -0.02 15.92 -1.60
CA SER A 134 1.21 16.61 -1.21
C SER A 134 1.34 16.69 0.31
N GLN A 135 0.22 16.90 1.00
CA GLN A 135 0.09 16.89 2.45
C GLN A 135 -1.29 16.36 2.85
N VAL A 136 -1.34 15.60 3.95
CA VAL A 136 -2.59 15.22 4.60
C VAL A 136 -2.50 15.71 6.05
N GLN A 137 -3.54 16.40 6.50
CA GLN A 137 -3.59 16.91 7.86
C GLN A 137 -3.59 15.74 8.87
N PRO A 138 -2.90 15.85 10.03
CA PRO A 138 -2.81 14.76 10.99
C PRO A 138 -4.15 14.27 11.54
N ASP A 139 -5.14 15.16 11.58
CA ASP A 139 -6.51 14.91 12.05
C ASP A 139 -7.45 14.44 10.92
N ASN A 140 -6.95 14.30 9.69
CA ASN A 140 -7.75 13.78 8.58
C ASN A 140 -8.19 12.33 8.86
N PRO A 141 -9.49 12.00 8.72
CA PRO A 141 -10.00 10.65 8.99
C PRO A 141 -9.28 9.54 8.22
N LEU A 142 -8.86 9.77 6.97
CA LEU A 142 -8.12 8.79 6.17
C LEU A 142 -6.78 8.50 6.83
N ARG A 143 -6.06 9.56 7.22
CA ARG A 143 -4.77 9.43 7.88
C ARG A 143 -4.88 8.65 9.19
N LEU A 144 -5.88 8.97 10.01
CA LEU A 144 -6.14 8.29 11.27
C LEU A 144 -6.42 6.79 11.07
N VAL A 145 -7.25 6.43 10.09
CA VAL A 145 -7.54 5.02 9.77
C VAL A 145 -6.29 4.29 9.29
N MET A 146 -5.53 4.90 8.38
CA MET A 146 -4.30 4.30 7.85
C MET A 146 -3.27 4.07 8.94
N ASP A 147 -3.04 5.07 9.81
CA ASP A 147 -2.10 4.97 10.93
C ASP A 147 -2.57 3.91 11.94
N LEU A 148 -3.87 3.84 12.26
CA LEU A 148 -4.44 2.81 13.14
C LEU A 148 -4.16 1.40 12.61
N VAL A 149 -4.52 1.14 11.35
CA VAL A 149 -4.35 -0.18 10.74
C VAL A 149 -2.87 -0.55 10.61
N TYR A 150 -2.04 0.38 10.13
CA TYR A 150 -0.60 0.15 10.03
C TYR A 150 0.02 -0.19 11.39
N ASN A 151 -0.26 0.61 12.42
CA ASN A 151 0.33 0.43 13.74
C ASN A 151 -0.12 -0.88 14.39
N GLU A 152 -1.38 -1.27 14.25
CA GLU A 152 -1.87 -2.54 14.79
C GLU A 152 -1.17 -3.72 14.09
N PHE A 153 -1.17 -3.78 12.75
CA PHE A 153 -0.53 -4.87 12.01
C PHE A 153 0.97 -4.94 12.25
N LYS A 154 1.64 -3.79 12.42
CA LYS A 154 3.05 -3.72 12.80
C LYS A 154 3.28 -4.25 14.22
N SER A 155 2.44 -3.86 15.18
CA SER A 155 2.57 -4.31 16.58
C SER A 155 2.36 -5.82 16.73
N GLN A 156 1.52 -6.40 15.88
CA GLN A 156 1.25 -7.84 15.82
C GLN A 156 2.31 -8.60 15.01
N GLY A 157 3.30 -7.93 14.41
CA GLY A 157 4.42 -8.55 13.71
C GLY A 157 4.19 -8.87 12.22
N TYR A 158 3.05 -8.49 11.64
CA TYR A 158 2.78 -8.71 10.21
C TYR A 158 3.62 -7.83 9.29
N ILE A 159 3.88 -6.58 9.71
CA ILE A 159 4.67 -5.61 8.93
C ILE A 159 6.10 -5.60 9.45
N THR A 160 7.02 -6.19 8.68
CA THR A 160 8.46 -6.25 9.01
C THR A 160 9.30 -5.22 8.23
N GLU A 161 8.65 -4.42 7.39
CA GLU A 161 9.30 -3.40 6.59
C GLU A 161 9.82 -2.23 7.46
N ARG A 162 11.05 -1.78 7.16
CA ARG A 162 11.73 -0.70 7.88
C ARG A 162 11.52 0.68 7.27
N ARG A 163 10.88 0.79 6.10
CA ARG A 163 10.59 2.08 5.46
C ARG A 163 9.72 2.92 6.38
N SER A 164 9.99 4.22 6.44
CA SER A 164 9.22 5.13 7.28
C SER A 164 7.74 5.04 6.92
N SER A 165 6.88 4.92 7.94
CA SER A 165 5.42 4.82 7.87
C SER A 165 4.76 6.09 7.37
N LYS A 166 5.26 6.70 6.31
CA LYS A 166 4.57 7.81 5.65
C LYS A 166 3.33 7.21 5.00
N ALA A 167 2.29 7.04 5.80
CA ALA A 167 0.93 6.69 5.40
C ALA A 167 0.36 7.69 4.37
N CYS A 168 1.07 8.78 4.07
CA CYS A 168 0.73 9.74 3.01
C CYS A 168 1.64 9.67 1.77
N ASP A 169 2.65 8.79 1.74
CA ASP A 169 3.32 8.42 0.49
C ASP A 169 2.45 7.36 -0.21
N SER A 170 1.17 7.68 -0.36
CA SER A 170 0.16 6.84 -0.98
C SER A 170 0.52 6.68 -2.44
N LEU A 171 1.17 5.57 -2.76
CA LEU A 171 1.41 5.12 -4.12
C LEU A 171 0.07 4.75 -4.75
N VAL A 172 -0.56 5.69 -5.44
CA VAL A 172 -1.39 5.33 -6.58
C VAL A 172 -0.44 5.12 -7.74
N ASN A 173 -0.03 3.87 -7.95
CA ASN A 173 0.78 3.52 -9.12
C ASN A 173 0.00 3.94 -10.36
N ALA A 174 0.52 4.93 -11.08
CA ALA A 174 0.00 5.33 -12.37
C ALA A 174 0.77 4.63 -13.51
N ILE A 175 2.03 4.25 -13.24
CA ILE A 175 3.01 3.60 -14.13
C ILE A 175 4.02 2.84 -13.26
#